data_AF-A0A7J8YP88-F1
#
_entry.id   AF-A0A7J8YP88-F1
#
_cell.length_a   1.000
_cell.length_b   1.000
_cell.length_c   1.000
_cell.angle_alpha   90.00
_cell.angle_beta   90.00
_cell.angle_gamma   90.00
#
_symmetry.space_group_name_H-M   'P 1'
#
loop_
_entity.id
_entity.type
_entity.pdbx_description
1 polymer ?
#
loop_
_entity_poly.entity_id
_entity_poly.type
_entity_poly.pdbx_seq_one_letter_code
_entity_poly.pdbx_strand_id
1 'polypeptide(L)'
;MGSQVLVPFRGSEDNPRHLKLMGDLGQIVPMKYDPRDENSIKAVMAKANVVINLIGREYETRNFSFEEVNHFMAEQLAVIAKEHGGIMRFIQVSCLGSSLSSPSRFLRAKAAGEEAVLKELPEDCLSLSVVVMVAVGFVSSGASLILLFTTAFLR
;
A
#
# COMPACT_ATOMS: atom_id res chain seq x y z
N MET A 1 9.53 18.30 14.13
CA MET A 1 8.35 18.12 13.26
C MET A 1 8.31 16.66 12.84
N GLY A 2 7.47 15.85 13.49
CA GLY A 2 7.30 14.43 13.14
C GLY A 2 6.05 14.27 12.28
N SER A 3 6.14 13.44 11.24
CA SER A 3 4.95 13.08 10.46
C SER A 3 4.15 12.03 11.23
N GLN A 4 2.83 12.14 11.19
CA GLN A 4 1.97 11.06 11.67
C GLN A 4 1.81 10.01 10.57
N VAL A 5 1.74 8.76 11.01
CA VAL A 5 1.77 7.56 10.20
C VAL A 5 0.61 6.68 10.61
N LEU A 6 -0.38 6.53 9.73
CA LEU A 6 -1.43 5.52 9.92
C LEU A 6 -0.92 4.22 9.30
N VAL A 7 -0.92 3.15 10.11
CA VAL A 7 -0.48 1.82 9.69
C VAL A 7 -1.69 0.89 9.72
N PRO A 8 -2.38 0.71 8.59
CA PRO A 8 -3.45 -0.25 8.54
C PRO A 8 -2.83 -1.65 8.54
N PHE A 9 -3.36 -2.52 9.37
CA PHE A 9 -2.91 -3.90 9.47
C PHE A 9 -4.08 -4.84 9.33
N ARG A 10 -3.78 -6.04 8.85
CA ARG A 10 -4.71 -7.15 8.78
C ARG A 10 -4.25 -8.26 9.73
N GLY A 11 -5.21 -8.90 10.41
CA GLY A 11 -4.95 -10.02 11.31
C GLY A 11 -4.83 -9.60 12.78
N SER A 12 -3.82 -10.15 13.48
CA SER A 12 -3.61 -9.90 14.91
C SER A 12 -3.08 -8.48 15.17
N GLU A 13 -3.51 -7.88 16.28
CA GLU A 13 -3.07 -6.57 16.76
C GLU A 13 -1.58 -6.53 17.14
N ASP A 14 -0.94 -7.69 17.30
CA ASP A 14 0.48 -7.81 17.60
C ASP A 14 1.38 -7.47 16.41
N ASN A 15 0.88 -7.61 15.17
CA ASN A 15 1.67 -7.37 13.96
C ASN A 15 2.30 -5.97 13.91
N PRO A 16 1.54 -4.86 14.08
CA PRO A 16 2.12 -3.51 14.07
C PRO A 16 2.74 -3.10 15.41
N ARG A 17 2.76 -3.96 16.44
CA ARG A 17 3.18 -3.58 17.80
C ARG A 17 4.64 -3.12 17.85
N HIS A 18 5.51 -3.72 17.03
CA HIS A 18 6.91 -3.30 16.94
C HIS A 18 7.08 -1.90 16.32
N LEU A 19 6.13 -1.47 15.48
CA LEU A 19 6.16 -0.13 14.87
C LEU A 19 5.78 0.94 15.89
N LYS A 20 4.89 0.65 16.84
CA LYS A 20 4.48 1.63 17.88
C LYS A 20 5.65 2.22 18.67
N LEU A 21 6.78 1.50 18.75
CA LEU A 21 7.98 1.93 19.47
C LEU A 21 8.89 2.87 18.65
N MET A 22 8.68 2.98 17.34
CA MET A 22 9.54 3.74 16.42
C MET A 22 9.18 5.23 16.33
N GLY A 23 8.11 5.66 17.02
CA GLY A 23 7.62 7.03 16.98
C GLY A 23 7.17 7.51 18.36
N ASP A 24 7.00 8.82 18.48
CA ASP A 24 6.44 9.46 19.67
C ASP A 24 4.94 9.13 19.83
N LEU A 25 4.38 9.41 21.00
CA LEU A 25 2.97 9.17 21.32
C LEU A 25 2.05 9.80 20.26
N GLY A 26 1.22 8.96 19.63
CA GLY A 26 0.25 9.38 18.61
C GLY A 26 0.82 9.57 17.20
N GLN A 27 2.13 9.43 17.00
CA GLN A 27 2.72 9.45 15.65
C GLN A 27 2.38 8.19 14.87
N ILE A 28 2.40 7.01 15.49
CA ILE A 28 2.11 5.75 14.82
C ILE A 28 0.77 5.23 15.31
N VAL A 29 -0.21 5.25 14.40
CA VAL A 29 -1.60 4.87 14.69
C VAL A 29 -1.93 3.62 13.88
N PRO A 30 -1.92 2.43 14.51
CA PRO A 30 -2.34 1.23 13.82
C PRO A 30 -3.86 1.20 13.70
N MET A 31 -4.35 0.91 12.50
CA MET A 31 -5.77 0.79 12.21
C MET A 31 -6.07 -0.60 11.67
N LYS A 32 -7.16 -1.21 12.10
CA LYS A 32 -7.60 -2.46 11.49
C LYS A 32 -8.27 -2.15 10.16
N TYR A 33 -7.92 -2.89 9.11
CA TYR A 33 -8.62 -2.80 7.84
C TYR A 33 -8.79 -4.18 7.21
N ASP A 34 -9.83 -4.30 6.39
CA ASP A 34 -10.04 -5.46 5.54
C ASP A 34 -9.90 -5.04 4.07
N PRO A 35 -9.08 -5.75 3.27
CA PRO A 35 -8.77 -5.34 1.90
C PRO A 35 -9.96 -5.49 0.94
N ARG A 36 -10.99 -6.26 1.31
CA ARG A 36 -12.21 -6.42 0.51
C ARG A 36 -13.31 -5.41 0.83
N ASP A 37 -13.18 -4.69 1.95
CA ASP A 37 -14.18 -3.73 2.38
C ASP A 37 -13.70 -2.31 2.05
N GLU A 38 -14.37 -1.71 1.06
CA GLU A 38 -14.06 -0.36 0.61
C GLU A 38 -14.28 0.69 1.71
N ASN A 39 -15.25 0.48 2.61
CA ASN A 39 -15.54 1.41 3.70
C ASN A 39 -14.38 1.48 4.69
N SER A 40 -13.80 0.32 5.02
CA SER A 40 -12.60 0.24 5.85
C SER A 40 -11.42 0.98 5.21
N ILE A 41 -11.23 0.83 3.89
CA ILE A 41 -10.15 1.53 3.17
C ILE A 41 -10.40 3.05 3.19
N LYS A 42 -11.63 3.50 2.91
CA LYS A 42 -12.01 4.92 2.98
C LYS A 42 -11.79 5.50 4.37
N ALA A 43 -12.11 4.75 5.43
CA ALA A 43 -11.90 5.18 6.81
C ALA A 43 -10.41 5.38 7.15
N VAL A 44 -9.52 4.53 6.63
CA VAL A 44 -8.07 4.69 6.80
C VAL A 44 -7.55 5.87 5.98
N MET A 45 -8.08 6.08 4.76
CA MET A 45 -7.67 7.16 3.87
C MET A 45 -8.20 8.54 4.28
N ALA A 46 -9.27 8.61 5.09
CA ALA A 46 -9.99 9.84 5.41
C ALA A 46 -9.14 10.99 5.98
N LYS A 47 -7.99 10.67 6.60
CA LYS A 47 -7.09 11.68 7.16
C LYS A 47 -5.76 11.77 6.42
N ALA A 48 -5.55 11.00 5.35
CA ALA A 48 -4.24 10.88 4.74
C ALA A 48 -3.97 11.93 3.65
N ASN A 49 -2.74 12.45 3.62
CA ASN A 49 -2.25 13.33 2.56
C ASN A 49 -1.38 12.58 1.54
N VAL A 50 -0.67 11.54 2.00
CA VAL A 50 0.23 10.71 1.19
C VAL A 50 -0.13 9.26 1.41
N VAL A 51 -0.19 8.48 0.34
CA VAL A 51 -0.48 7.04 0.36
C VAL A 51 0.71 6.29 -0.20
N ILE A 52 1.21 5.32 0.56
CA ILE A 52 2.29 4.43 0.12
C ILE A 52 1.76 3.01 0.06
N ASN A 53 1.68 2.46 -1.15
CA ASN A 53 1.25 1.09 -1.38
C ASN A 53 2.45 0.13 -1.38
N LEU A 54 2.59 -0.66 -0.31
CA LEU A 54 3.54 -1.77 -0.19
C LEU A 54 2.85 -3.15 -0.24
N ILE A 55 1.64 -3.20 -0.80
CA ILE A 55 0.89 -4.43 -0.96
C ILE A 55 1.52 -5.32 -2.02
N GLY A 56 1.96 -6.50 -1.60
CA GLY A 56 2.43 -7.54 -2.50
C GLY A 56 2.62 -8.88 -1.79
N ARG A 57 2.39 -9.96 -2.53
CA ARG A 57 2.71 -11.34 -2.10
C ARG A 57 3.32 -12.10 -3.27
N GLU A 58 4.39 -12.84 -2.97
CA GLU A 58 5.14 -13.68 -3.92
C GLU A 58 4.60 -15.11 -4.04
N TYR A 59 3.63 -15.50 -3.20
CA TYR A 59 2.95 -16.79 -3.26
C TYR A 59 1.42 -16.64 -3.15
N GLU A 60 0.69 -17.53 -3.80
CA GLU A 60 -0.77 -17.63 -3.70
C GLU A 60 -1.19 -18.26 -2.37
N THR A 61 -2.28 -17.74 -1.82
CA THR A 61 -2.95 -18.35 -0.67
C THR A 61 -4.34 -18.80 -1.11
N ARG A 62 -4.90 -19.83 -0.48
CA ARG A 62 -6.26 -20.32 -0.80
C ARG A 62 -7.34 -19.22 -0.80
N ASN A 63 -7.15 -18.17 -0.01
CA ASN A 63 -8.12 -17.08 0.13
C ASN A 63 -7.85 -15.88 -0.79
N PHE A 64 -6.65 -15.76 -1.38
CA PHE A 64 -6.22 -14.60 -2.18
C PHE A 64 -5.33 -15.05 -3.34
N SER A 65 -5.77 -14.76 -4.55
CA SER A 65 -4.99 -15.02 -5.77
C SER A 65 -3.92 -13.93 -6.01
N PHE A 66 -2.92 -14.22 -6.86
CA PHE A 66 -1.91 -13.23 -7.22
C PHE A 66 -2.48 -11.98 -7.88
N GLU A 67 -3.47 -12.17 -8.75
CA GLU A 67 -4.12 -11.11 -9.50
C GLU A 67 -4.97 -10.25 -8.57
N GLU A 68 -5.72 -10.85 -7.65
CA GLU A 68 -6.47 -10.10 -6.64
C GLU A 68 -5.56 -9.20 -5.81
N VAL A 69 -4.45 -9.73 -5.28
CA VAL A 69 -3.59 -8.97 -4.36
C VAL A 69 -2.79 -7.88 -5.05
N ASN A 70 -2.23 -8.15 -6.24
CA ASN A 70 -1.30 -7.21 -6.87
C ASN A 70 -2.00 -6.27 -7.86
N HIS A 71 -3.02 -6.75 -8.58
CA HIS A 71 -3.74 -5.95 -9.58
C HIS A 71 -4.96 -5.27 -8.95
N PHE A 72 -5.94 -6.07 -8.50
CA PHE A 72 -7.24 -5.56 -8.06
C PHE A 72 -7.14 -4.65 -6.84
N MET A 73 -6.31 -5.00 -5.84
CA MET A 73 -6.11 -4.13 -4.67
C MET A 73 -5.42 -2.81 -5.03
N ALA A 74 -4.47 -2.82 -5.96
CA ALA A 74 -3.80 -1.59 -6.39
C ALA A 74 -4.77 -0.67 -7.13
N GLU A 75 -5.60 -1.24 -8.01
CA GLU A 75 -6.68 -0.54 -8.70
C GLU A 75 -7.69 0.05 -7.72
N GLN A 76 -8.20 -0.74 -6.77
CA GLN A 76 -9.14 -0.26 -5.76
C GLN A 76 -8.56 0.89 -4.92
N LEU A 77 -7.29 0.80 -4.51
CA LEU A 77 -6.64 1.89 -3.78
C LEU A 77 -6.54 3.16 -4.62
N ALA A 78 -6.27 3.05 -5.92
CA ALA A 78 -6.20 4.21 -6.81
C ALA A 78 -7.58 4.85 -7.02
N VAL A 79 -8.62 4.05 -7.21
CA VAL A 79 -10.01 4.54 -7.32
C VAL A 79 -10.45 5.26 -6.05
N ILE A 80 -10.23 4.66 -4.88
CA ILE A 80 -10.60 5.27 -3.60
C ILE A 80 -9.77 6.53 -3.34
N ALA A 81 -8.49 6.52 -3.72
CA ALA A 81 -7.63 7.68 -3.59
C ALA A 81 -8.13 8.86 -4.43
N LYS A 82 -8.58 8.58 -5.66
CA LYS A 82 -9.19 9.55 -6.57
C LYS A 82 -10.52 10.09 -6.05
N GLU A 83 -11.38 9.22 -5.53
CA GLU A 83 -12.66 9.62 -4.91
C GLU A 83 -12.46 10.56 -3.72
N HIS A 84 -11.42 10.32 -2.91
CA HIS A 84 -11.12 11.17 -1.76
C HIS A 84 -10.66 12.58 -2.16
N GLY A 85 -9.96 12.72 -3.29
CA GLY A 85 -9.53 14.01 -3.86
C GLY A 85 -8.51 14.81 -3.03
N GLY A 86 -8.22 14.40 -1.80
CA GLY A 86 -7.28 15.06 -0.87
C GLY A 86 -5.86 14.47 -0.84
N ILE A 87 -5.59 13.44 -1.64
CA ILE A 87 -4.27 12.79 -1.67
C ILE A 87 -3.36 13.57 -2.61
N MET A 88 -2.28 14.09 -2.05
CA MET A 88 -1.29 14.90 -2.75
C MET A 88 -0.24 14.04 -3.48
N ARG A 89 0.07 12.87 -2.91
CA ARG A 89 1.06 11.95 -3.45
C ARG A 89 0.63 10.50 -3.24
N PHE A 90 0.57 9.75 -4.33
CA PHE A 90 0.38 8.30 -4.31
C PHE A 90 1.67 7.62 -4.76
N ILE A 91 2.23 6.76 -3.90
CA ILE A 91 3.47 6.03 -4.17
C ILE A 91 3.12 4.55 -4.30
N GLN A 92 3.19 4.06 -5.53
CA GLN A 92 3.09 2.63 -5.83
C GLN A 92 4.49 2.01 -5.80
N VAL A 93 4.69 0.96 -5.01
CA VAL A 93 5.97 0.24 -4.97
C VAL A 93 5.86 -1.09 -5.69
N SER A 94 6.70 -1.24 -6.71
CA SER A 94 6.72 -2.40 -7.59
C SER A 94 8.11 -3.01 -7.71
N CYS A 95 8.21 -4.12 -8.44
CA CYS A 95 9.45 -4.86 -8.61
C CYS A 95 10.12 -4.50 -9.94
N LEU A 96 11.46 -4.43 -9.95
CA LEU A 96 12.24 -4.26 -11.17
C LEU A 96 11.95 -5.43 -12.13
N GLY A 97 11.53 -5.11 -13.36
CA GLY A 97 11.15 -6.11 -14.36
C GLY A 97 9.67 -6.51 -14.35
N SER A 98 8.79 -5.72 -13.72
CA SER A 98 7.35 -5.77 -13.98
C SER A 98 7.10 -5.47 -15.47
N SER A 99 6.83 -6.51 -16.23
CA SER A 99 6.42 -6.40 -17.62
C SER A 99 5.31 -7.41 -17.90
N LEU A 100 4.35 -7.01 -18.73
CA LEU A 100 3.25 -7.86 -19.17
C LEU A 100 3.75 -9.10 -19.94
N SER A 101 4.96 -9.06 -20.50
CA SER A 101 5.59 -10.17 -21.23
C SER A 101 6.45 -11.10 -20.36
N SER A 102 6.59 -10.81 -19.06
CA SER A 102 7.43 -11.61 -18.16
C SER A 102 6.90 -13.04 -17.99
N PRO A 103 7.77 -14.07 -17.90
CA PRO A 103 7.34 -15.46 -17.72
C PRO A 103 6.64 -15.70 -16.38
N SER A 104 6.93 -14.89 -15.36
CA SER A 104 6.32 -15.06 -14.03
C SER A 104 4.96 -14.38 -13.94
N ARG A 105 3.97 -15.08 -13.37
CA ARG A 105 2.63 -14.51 -13.11
C ARG A 105 2.67 -13.32 -12.16
N PHE A 106 3.56 -13.38 -11.16
CA PHE A 106 3.77 -12.30 -10.19
C PHE A 106 4.19 -10.99 -10.85
N LEU A 107 5.21 -11.01 -11.73
CA LEU A 107 5.67 -9.79 -12.41
C LEU A 107 4.63 -9.24 -13.39
N ARG A 108 3.86 -10.12 -14.05
CA ARG A 108 2.74 -9.70 -14.92
C ARG A 108 1.62 -9.04 -14.12
N ALA A 109 1.23 -9.61 -12.98
CA ALA A 109 0.19 -9.03 -12.13
C ALA A 109 0.62 -7.67 -11.54
N LYS A 110 1.90 -7.52 -11.15
CA LYS A 110 2.43 -6.21 -10.73
C LYS A 110 2.44 -5.19 -11.87
N ALA A 111 2.85 -5.59 -13.08
CA ALA A 111 2.84 -4.70 -14.24
C ALA A 111 1.42 -4.22 -14.59
N ALA A 112 0.43 -5.12 -14.56
CA ALA A 112 -0.96 -4.75 -14.75
C ALA A 112 -1.43 -3.79 -13.65
N GLY A 113 -1.05 -4.02 -12.39
CA GLY A 113 -1.42 -3.16 -11.27
C GLY A 113 -0.86 -1.73 -11.43
N GLU A 114 0.37 -1.61 -11.91
CA GLU A 114 0.97 -0.30 -12.24
C GLU A 114 0.20 0.42 -13.34
N GLU A 115 -0.16 -0.29 -14.41
CA GLU A 115 -0.95 0.27 -15.51
C GLU A 115 -2.33 0.74 -15.04
N ALA A 116 -3.00 -0.04 -14.17
CA ALA A 116 -4.28 0.33 -13.58
C ALA A 116 -4.18 1.59 -12.69
N VAL A 117 -3.14 1.66 -11.85
CA VAL A 117 -2.89 2.83 -10.99
C VAL A 117 -2.61 4.07 -11.83
N LEU A 118 -1.78 3.95 -12.88
CA LEU A 118 -1.45 5.03 -13.80
C LEU A 118 -2.67 5.53 -14.60
N LYS A 119 -3.57 4.61 -14.97
CA LYS A 119 -4.81 4.95 -15.66
C LYS A 119 -5.75 5.78 -14.79
N GLU A 120 -5.84 5.45 -13.50
CA GLU A 120 -6.74 6.16 -12.59
C GLU A 120 -6.19 7.50 -12.09
N LEU A 121 -4.88 7.56 -11.85
CA LEU A 121 -4.17 8.72 -11.31
C LEU A 121 -3.10 9.18 -12.33
N PRO A 122 -3.37 10.21 -13.15
CA PRO A 122 -2.36 10.75 -14.07
C PRO A 122 -1.23 11.49 -13.34
N GLU A 123 -0.07 11.58 -14.00
CA GLU A 123 1.30 11.81 -13.47
C GLU A 123 1.51 13.02 -12.55
N ASP A 124 0.63 14.02 -12.52
CA ASP A 124 0.78 15.21 -11.66
C ASP A 124 0.70 14.90 -10.15
N CYS A 125 0.13 13.75 -9.76
CA CYS A 125 0.04 13.27 -8.37
C CYS A 125 0.93 12.04 -8.08
N LEU A 126 1.43 11.37 -9.13
CA LEU A 126 2.25 10.17 -9.03
C LEU A 126 3.73 10.53 -9.21
N SER A 127 4.41 10.80 -8.09
CA SER A 127 5.86 10.67 -8.09
C SER A 127 6.18 9.18 -8.12
N LEU A 128 6.39 8.65 -9.33
CA LEU A 128 6.87 7.29 -9.61
C LEU A 128 8.28 7.14 -9.03
N SER A 129 8.35 7.02 -7.72
CA SER A 129 9.56 6.64 -7.03
C SER A 129 9.70 5.15 -7.26
N VAL A 130 10.47 4.76 -8.27
CA VAL A 130 10.96 3.38 -8.43
C VAL A 130 11.85 3.08 -7.22
N VAL A 131 11.23 2.77 -6.08
CA VAL A 131 11.91 2.28 -4.90
C VAL A 131 12.04 0.78 -5.09
N VAL A 132 13.19 0.42 -5.66
CA VAL A 132 13.70 -0.95 -5.69
C VAL A 132 13.84 -1.42 -4.24
N MET A 133 12.89 -2.22 -3.76
CA MET A 133 13.11 -2.97 -2.52
C MET A 133 13.91 -4.23 -2.87
N VAL A 134 15.21 -4.04 -3.13
CA VAL A 134 16.21 -5.10 -3.00
C VAL A 134 16.30 -5.40 -1.51
N ALA A 135 15.87 -6.62 -1.16
CA ALA A 135 16.15 -7.30 0.09
C ALA A 135 15.87 -6.51 1.39
N VAL A 136 14.68 -6.70 1.97
CA VAL A 136 14.60 -6.87 3.42
C VAL A 136 14.14 -8.31 3.67
N GLY A 137 15.12 -9.21 3.74
CA GLY A 137 14.91 -10.45 4.49
C GLY A 137 14.54 -10.07 5.92
N PHE A 138 13.66 -10.88 6.54
CA PHE A 138 13.08 -10.72 7.88
C PHE A 138 11.90 -9.72 8.01
N VAL A 139 10.69 -10.17 7.67
CA VAL A 139 9.64 -10.43 8.67
C VAL A 139 8.84 -11.66 8.22
N SER A 140 8.95 -12.72 9.03
CA SER A 140 8.35 -14.03 8.85
C SER A 140 6.85 -14.02 8.53
N SER A 141 6.44 -14.83 7.55
CA SER A 141 5.27 -15.71 7.59
C SER A 141 3.91 -15.21 8.13
N GLY A 142 3.58 -13.92 8.08
CA GLY A 142 2.26 -13.51 8.61
C GLY A 142 1.87 -12.04 8.57
N ALA A 143 2.79 -11.11 8.36
CA ALA A 143 2.46 -9.69 8.37
C ALA A 143 1.91 -9.24 7.01
N SER A 144 0.60 -9.16 6.89
CA SER A 144 -0.04 -8.38 5.84
C SER A 144 0.32 -6.90 6.03
N LEU A 145 1.12 -6.40 5.10
CA LEU A 145 0.97 -5.11 4.44
C LEU A 145 0.98 -3.86 5.32
N ILE A 146 2.07 -3.10 5.19
CA ILE A 146 2.20 -1.75 5.73
C ILE A 146 1.81 -0.78 4.60
N LEU A 147 0.58 -0.25 4.61
CA LEU A 147 0.30 1.01 3.90
C LEU A 147 0.74 2.13 4.84
N LEU A 148 1.77 2.91 4.51
CA LEU A 148 2.11 4.08 5.30
C LEU A 148 1.30 5.24 4.76
N PHE A 149 0.34 5.72 5.55
CA PHE A 149 -0.31 7.00 5.27
C PHE A 149 0.38 8.09 6.07
N THR A 150 1.14 8.94 5.37
CA THR A 150 1.88 10.02 6.01
C THR A 150 1.00 11.26 6.03
N THR A 151 0.49 11.63 7.21
CA THR A 151 -0.07 12.95 7.47
C THR A 151 1.08 13.91 7.75
N ALA A 152 1.52 14.62 6.71
CA ALA A 152 2.36 15.79 6.89
C ALA A 152 1.46 16.94 7.36
N PHE A 153 1.46 17.21 8.67
CA PHE A 153 0.88 18.43 9.24
C PHE A 153 1.78 19.60 8.81
N LEU A 154 1.63 20.07 7.57
CA LEU A 154 2.18 21.35 7.12
C LEU A 154 1.21 22.44 7.56
N ARG A 155 1.42 22.94 8.77
CA ARG A 155 1.00 24.26 9.21
C ARG A 155 2.22 25.00 9.75
#